data_AF-A0A3B0R1J2-F1
#
_entry.id   AF-A0A3B0R1J2-F1
#
_cell.length_a   1.000
_cell.length_b   1.000
_cell.length_c   1.000
_cell.angle_alpha   90.00
_cell.angle_beta   90.00
_cell.angle_gamma   90.00
#
_symmetry.space_group_name_H-M   'P 1'
#
loop_
_entity.id
_entity.type
_entity.pdbx_description
1 polymer ?
#
loop_
_entity_poly.entity_id
_entity_poly.type
_entity_poly.pdbx_seq_one_letter_code
_entity_poly.pdbx_strand_id
1 'polypeptide(L)' 'MTTISFDENINITKFKFKTLEDFQIYLVQKLQKSELSSAHKKVIKSRLNETEQNPDNFISFDKLKSSIKRK' A
#
# COMPACT_ATOMS: atom_id res chain seq x y z
N MET A 1 -0.59 21.77 21.65
CA MET A 1 -1.37 21.97 20.41
C MET A 1 -0.35 22.05 19.27
N THR A 2 -0.36 21.10 18.34
CA THR A 2 0.64 21.02 17.28
C THR A 2 -0.01 21.39 15.96
N THR A 3 0.33 22.56 15.41
CA THR A 3 -0.24 23.07 14.17
C THR A 3 0.56 22.51 12.99
N ILE A 4 -0.11 21.79 12.08
CA ILE A 4 0.50 21.29 10.84
C ILE A 4 0.20 22.31 9.74
N SER A 5 1.23 22.96 9.22
CA SER A 5 1.17 23.90 8.09
C SER A 5 1.78 23.26 6.83
N PHE A 6 1.15 23.48 5.68
CA PHE A 6 1.62 23.01 4.37
C PHE A 6 2.08 24.21 3.54
N ASP A 7 3.28 24.14 2.95
CA ASP A 7 3.82 25.18 2.06
C ASP A 7 3.20 25.15 0.65
N GLU A 8 2.66 24.00 0.23
CA GLU A 8 1.98 23.87 -1.05
C GLU A 8 0.48 24.15 -0.91
N ASN A 9 -0.12 24.73 -1.94
CA ASN A 9 -1.55 25.05 -1.99
C ASN A 9 -2.36 23.76 -2.24
N ILE A 10 -2.36 22.86 -1.26
CA ILE A 10 -3.07 21.59 -1.36
C ILE A 10 -4.56 21.90 -1.21
N ASN A 11 -5.31 21.80 -2.33
CA ASN A 11 -6.75 22.01 -2.34
C ASN A 11 -7.46 20.78 -1.72
N ILE A 12 -7.35 20.65 -0.41
CA ILE A 12 -7.96 19.59 0.38
C ILE A 12 -9.39 20.04 0.69
N THR A 13 -10.33 19.69 -0.19
CA THR A 13 -11.76 19.88 0.07
C THR A 13 -12.13 19.22 1.40
N LYS A 14 -12.75 20.00 2.28
CA LYS A 14 -13.09 19.69 3.69
C LYS A 14 -13.88 18.38 3.91
N PHE A 15 -14.37 17.75 2.84
CA PHE A 15 -15.20 16.54 2.85
C PHE A 15 -14.54 15.29 2.24
N LYS A 16 -13.23 15.29 1.95
CA LYS A 16 -12.55 14.14 1.33
C LYS A 16 -12.27 12.96 2.26
N PHE A 17 -12.34 13.16 3.58
CA PHE A 17 -11.94 12.16 4.57
C PHE A 17 -13.03 12.01 5.63
N LYS A 18 -13.40 10.76 5.92
CA LYS A 18 -14.46 10.44 6.87
C LYS A 18 -13.95 10.45 8.31
N THR A 19 -12.66 10.12 8.48
CA THR A 19 -11.96 10.11 9.77
C THR A 19 -10.60 10.79 9.66
N LEU A 20 -10.02 11.15 10.82
CA LEU A 20 -8.66 11.66 10.89
C LEU A 20 -7.63 10.63 10.38
N GLU A 21 -7.91 9.34 10.60
CA GLU A 21 -7.05 8.24 10.18
C GLU A 21 -7.00 8.13 8.64
N ASP A 22 -8.14 8.32 7.96
CA ASP A 22 -8.19 8.38 6.49
C ASP A 22 -7.31 9.52 5.95
N PHE A 23 -7.33 10.67 6.63
CA PHE A 23 -6.50 11.81 6.28
C PHE A 23 -5.01 11.52 6.49
N GLN A 24 -4.64 10.90 7.61
CA GLN A 24 -3.26 10.50 7.89
C GLN A 24 -2.73 9.50 6.86
N ILE A 25 -3.54 8.49 6.50
CA ILE A 25 -3.20 7.52 5.45
C ILE A 25 -3.00 8.23 4.11
N TYR A 26 -3.89 9.16 3.75
CA TYR A 26 -3.75 9.92 2.51
C TYR A 26 -2.45 10.73 2.48
N LEU A 27 -2.08 11.40 3.59
CA LEU A 27 -0.83 12.14 3.67
C LEU A 27 0.38 11.21 3.50
N VAL A 28 0.39 10.06 4.19
CA VAL A 28 1.46 9.06 4.02
C VAL A 28 1.52 8.61 2.56
N GLN A 29 0.41 8.23 1.95
CA GLN A 29 0.40 7.71 0.57
C GLN A 29 0.78 8.74 -0.50
N LYS A 30 0.36 10.01 -0.34
CA LYS A 30 0.59 11.06 -1.34
C LYS A 30 1.88 11.83 -1.14
N LEU A 31 2.29 12.05 0.10
CA LEU A 31 3.46 12.86 0.43
C LEU A 31 4.71 12.02 0.62
N GLN A 32 4.59 10.71 0.91
CA GLN A 32 5.72 9.81 0.92
C GLN A 32 6.12 9.47 -0.53
N LYS A 33 6.67 10.46 -1.23
CA LYS A 33 7.38 10.30 -2.50
C LYS A 33 8.80 9.76 -2.23
N SER A 34 8.91 8.69 -1.45
CA SER A 34 10.21 8.04 -1.25
C SER A 34 10.49 7.09 -2.41
N GLU A 35 11.65 7.24 -3.02
CA GLU A 35 12.10 6.24 -3.96
C GLU A 35 12.27 4.89 -3.26
N LEU A 36 11.89 3.82 -3.95
CA LEU A 36 12.15 2.46 -3.46
C LEU A 36 13.66 2.25 -3.33
N SER A 37 14.10 1.86 -2.13
CA SER A 37 15.48 1.46 -1.87
C SER A 37 15.89 0.30 -2.78
N SER A 38 17.20 0.12 -2.97
CA SER A 38 17.74 -1.03 -3.72
C SER A 38 17.25 -2.37 -3.14
N ALA A 39 17.15 -2.47 -1.82
CA ALA A 39 16.63 -3.65 -1.13
C ALA A 39 15.16 -3.93 -1.50
N HIS A 40 14.31 -2.89 -1.50
CA HIS A 40 12.90 -3.03 -1.91
C HIS A 40 12.79 -3.48 -3.38
N LYS A 41 13.56 -2.84 -4.26
CA LYS A 41 13.60 -3.20 -5.69
C LYS A 41 14.03 -4.65 -5.92
N LYS A 42 15.01 -5.15 -5.14
CA LYS A 42 15.49 -6.53 -5.22
C LYS A 42 14.39 -7.54 -4.88
N VAL A 43 13.63 -7.30 -3.80
CA VAL A 43 12.51 -8.16 -3.40
C VAL A 43 11.42 -8.19 -4.47
N ILE A 44 11.04 -7.03 -5.01
CA ILE A 44 10.01 -6.97 -6.05
C ILE A 44 10.45 -7.75 -7.31
N LYS A 45 11.72 -7.59 -7.72
CA LYS A 45 12.27 -8.34 -8.85
C LYS A 45 12.29 -9.85 -8.61
N SER A 46 12.61 -10.31 -7.40
CA SER A 46 12.60 -11.75 -7.10
C SER A 46 11.18 -12.31 -7.19
N ARG A 47 10.18 -11.60 -6.67
CA ARG A 47 8.76 -12.00 -6.75
C ARG A 47 8.24 -12.03 -8.18
N LEU A 48 8.65 -11.08 -9.02
CA LEU A 48 8.31 -11.09 -10.44
C LEU A 48 8.88 -12.34 -11.12
N ASN A 49 10.17 -12.63 -10.92
CA ASN A 49 10.79 -13.83 -11.49
C ASN A 49 10.12 -15.13 -10.99
N GLU A 50 9.78 -15.22 -9.70
CA GLU A 50 9.04 -16.37 -9.13
C GLU A 50 7.70 -16.60 -9.84
N THR A 51 7.02 -15.51 -10.20
CA THR A 51 5.70 -15.55 -10.86
C THR A 51 5.82 -15.93 -12.33
N GLU A 52 6.81 -15.39 -13.04
CA GLU A 52 7.08 -15.75 -14.44
C GLU A 52 7.48 -17.21 -14.61
N GLN A 53 8.22 -17.77 -13.64
CA GLN A 53 8.64 -19.17 -13.67
C GLN A 53 7.50 -20.15 -13.33
N ASN A 54 6.47 -19.68 -12.63
CA ASN A 54 5.38 -20.54 -12.15
C ASN A 54 4.01 -19.91 -12.45
N PRO A 55 3.63 -19.79 -13.73
CA PRO A 55 2.38 -19.12 -14.13
C PRO A 55 1.13 -19.83 -13.60
N ASP A 56 1.20 -21.14 -13.35
CA ASP A 56 0.10 -21.95 -12.84
C ASP A 56 0.04 -21.99 -11.29
N ASN A 57 0.99 -21.37 -10.60
CA ASN A 57 1.08 -21.37 -9.14
C ASN A 57 0.25 -20.23 -8.52
N PHE A 58 -1.04 -20.22 -8.82
CA PHE A 58 -2.00 -19.32 -8.20
C PHE A 58 -3.09 -20.12 -7.47
N ILE A 59 -3.69 -19.46 -6.47
CA ILE A 59 -4.82 -20.00 -5.72
C ILE A 59 -5.97 -19.02 -5.81
N SER A 60 -7.18 -19.50 -6.11
CA SER A 60 -8.37 -18.66 -6.04
C SER A 60 -8.64 -18.26 -4.60
N PHE A 61 -9.25 -17.09 -4.41
CA PHE A 61 -9.59 -16.61 -3.08
C PHE A 61 -10.47 -17.60 -2.30
N ASP A 62 -11.44 -18.24 -2.96
CA ASP A 62 -12.31 -19.25 -2.34
C ASP A 62 -11.54 -20.51 -1.90
N LYS A 63 -10.57 -20.94 -2.71
CA LYS A 63 -9.70 -22.08 -2.38
C LYS A 63 -8.75 -21.74 -1.23
N LEU A 64 -8.23 -20.51 -1.18
CA LEU A 64 -7.45 -20.03 -0.05
C LEU A 64 -8.29 -20.01 1.23
N LYS A 65 -9.49 -19.42 1.17
CA LYS A 65 -10.40 -19.28 2.31
C LYS A 65 -10.80 -20.65 2.89
N SER A 66 -11.05 -21.63 2.03
CA SER A 66 -11.37 -23.01 2.46
C SER A 66 -10.16 -23.78 3.00
N SER A 67 -8.94 -23.43 2.58
CA SER A 67 -7.70 -24.06 3.08
C SER A 67 -7.34 -23.63 4.51
N ILE A 68 -7.77 -22.43 4.94
CA ILE A 68 -7.47 -21.90 6.27
C ILE A 68 -8.45 -22.50 7.29
N LYS A 69 -8.01 -23.54 8.01
CA LYS A 69 -8.73 -24.04 9.18
C LYS A 69 -8.32 -23.24 10.41
N ARG A 70 -9.29 -22.60 11.09
CA ARG A 70 -9.05 -22.03 12.43
C ARG A 70 -8.78 -23.19 13.40
N LYS A 71 -7.69 -23.09 14.15
CA LYS A 71 -7.38 -24.00 15.27
C LYS A 71 -8.29 -23.70 16.45
#